data_AF-A0A430F7L9-F1
#
_entry.id   AF-A0A430F7L9-F1
#
_cell.length_a   1.000
_cell.length_b   1.000
_cell.length_c   1.000
_cell.angle_alpha   90.00
_cell.angle_beta   90.00
_cell.angle_gamma   90.00
#
_symmetry.space_group_name_H-M   'P 1'
#
loop_
_entity.id
_entity.type
_entity.pdbx_description
1 polymer ?
#
loop_
_entity_poly.entity_id
_entity_poly.type
_entity_poly.pdbx_seq_one_letter_code
_entity_poly.pdbx_strand_id
1 'polypeptide(L)'
;MTAEIIPNDLTGPELIEQLLFEDIDEINIDLAEFVPLANKIADAAATFIAKADKRLSDDKRPLLGENRRRISTAIVAAKQVIKISDDMSRQLRLHGTRITKQQPNTDDVEAADE
;
A
#
# COMPACT_ATOMS: atom_id res chain seq x y z
N MET A 1 -32.91 -37.81 26.73
CA MET A 1 -31.99 -36.72 27.14
C MET A 1 -30.61 -37.13 26.67
N THR A 2 -30.17 -36.63 25.52
CA THR A 2 -28.82 -36.85 24.98
C THR A 2 -27.87 -35.89 25.68
N ALA A 3 -26.96 -36.43 26.50
CA ALA A 3 -25.90 -35.64 27.11
C ALA A 3 -24.90 -35.26 26.00
N GLU A 4 -24.69 -33.97 25.83
CA GLU A 4 -23.66 -33.38 24.97
C GLU A 4 -22.30 -33.71 25.59
N ILE A 5 -21.44 -34.41 24.85
CA ILE A 5 -20.06 -34.68 25.25
C ILE A 5 -19.29 -33.38 25.03
N ILE A 6 -19.06 -32.62 26.09
CA ILE A 6 -18.08 -31.54 26.09
C ILE A 6 -16.71 -32.23 26.19
N PRO A 7 -15.81 -32.14 25.19
CA PRO A 7 -14.45 -32.64 25.33
C PRO A 7 -13.74 -31.80 26.40
N ASN A 8 -13.57 -32.42 27.55
CA ASN A 8 -12.87 -31.92 28.71
C ASN A 8 -11.37 -32.14 28.48
N ASP A 9 -10.68 -31.24 27.77
CA ASP A 9 -9.20 -31.22 27.71
C ASP A 9 -8.60 -29.94 27.10
N LEU A 10 -9.03 -28.76 27.57
CA LEU A 10 -8.24 -27.54 27.38
C LEU A 10 -8.08 -26.84 28.72
N THR A 11 -7.09 -27.26 29.50
CA THR A 11 -6.64 -26.54 30.70
C THR A 11 -5.19 -26.15 30.53
N GLY A 12 -4.97 -24.95 29.98
CA GLY A 12 -3.61 -24.43 29.84
C GLY A 12 -3.54 -23.07 29.12
N PRO A 13 -2.35 -22.44 29.14
CA PRO A 13 -2.05 -21.21 28.39
C PRO A 13 -2.39 -21.30 26.89
N GLU A 14 -2.55 -22.52 26.35
CA GLU A 14 -3.02 -22.79 24.99
C GLU A 14 -4.42 -22.23 24.68
N LEU A 15 -5.34 -22.16 25.67
CA LEU A 15 -6.67 -21.55 25.45
C LEU A 15 -6.57 -20.01 25.36
N ILE A 16 -5.60 -19.43 26.07
CA ILE A 16 -5.32 -17.99 26.05
C ILE A 16 -4.60 -17.63 24.75
N GLU A 17 -3.69 -18.48 24.26
CA GLU A 17 -3.03 -18.30 22.97
C GLU A 17 -4.02 -18.44 21.81
N GLN A 18 -4.92 -19.43 21.81
CA GLN A 18 -5.95 -19.55 20.78
C GLN A 18 -6.87 -18.32 20.71
N LEU A 19 -7.33 -17.79 21.86
CA LEU A 19 -8.10 -16.55 21.92
C LEU A 19 -7.30 -15.28 21.53
N LEU A 20 -5.96 -15.29 21.68
CA LEU A 20 -5.12 -14.16 21.28
C LEU A 20 -4.88 -14.13 19.76
N PHE A 21 -4.99 -15.28 19.09
CA PHE A 21 -4.76 -15.43 17.64
C PHE A 21 -6.05 -15.58 16.81
N GLU A 22 -7.22 -15.82 17.43
CA GLU A 22 -8.48 -16.06 16.72
C GLU A 22 -9.20 -14.80 16.18
N ASP A 23 -8.86 -13.59 16.66
CA ASP A 23 -9.54 -12.34 16.23
C ASP A 23 -8.66 -11.42 15.35
N ILE A 24 -7.60 -11.95 14.76
CA ILE A 24 -6.92 -11.28 13.64
C ILE A 24 -7.17 -12.13 12.41
N ASP A 25 -8.45 -12.27 12.06
CA ASP A 25 -8.82 -12.36 10.65
C ASP A 25 -8.15 -11.17 9.98
N GLU A 26 -6.97 -11.44 9.40
CA GLU A 26 -6.24 -10.52 8.56
C GLU A 26 -7.27 -9.96 7.59
N ILE A 27 -7.68 -8.71 7.80
CA ILE A 27 -8.48 -8.00 6.82
C ILE A 27 -7.60 -7.99 5.59
N ASN A 28 -7.86 -8.92 4.68
CA ASN A 28 -7.09 -9.15 3.48
C ASN A 28 -7.49 -8.03 2.51
N ILE A 29 -7.10 -6.81 2.86
CA ILE A 29 -7.30 -5.62 2.05
C ILE A 29 -6.31 -5.78 0.91
N ASP A 30 -6.81 -6.04 -0.29
CA ASP A 30 -5.99 -5.96 -1.49
C ASP A 30 -5.62 -4.50 -1.76
N LEU A 31 -4.61 -4.01 -1.02
CA LEU A 31 -4.09 -2.66 -1.14
C LEU A 31 -3.55 -2.38 -2.56
N ALA A 32 -3.34 -3.42 -3.38
CA ALA A 32 -2.94 -3.24 -4.78
C ALA A 32 -4.03 -2.56 -5.62
N GLU A 33 -5.31 -2.64 -5.21
CA GLU A 33 -6.42 -1.94 -5.91
C GLU A 33 -6.24 -0.41 -5.92
N PHE A 34 -5.50 0.14 -4.94
CA PHE A 34 -5.22 1.57 -4.83
C PHE A 34 -4.01 2.02 -5.67
N VAL A 35 -3.17 1.09 -6.14
CA VAL A 35 -1.97 1.42 -6.95
C VAL A 35 -2.33 2.17 -8.25
N PRO A 36 -3.35 1.75 -9.03
CA PRO A 36 -3.82 2.51 -10.18
C PRO A 36 -4.28 3.93 -9.82
N LEU A 37 -4.87 4.13 -8.64
CA LEU A 37 -5.31 5.46 -8.18
C LEU A 37 -4.11 6.35 -7.83
N ALA A 38 -3.11 5.81 -7.13
CA ALA A 38 -1.86 6.52 -6.84
C ALA A 38 -1.14 6.94 -8.14
N ASN A 39 -1.08 6.06 -9.13
CA ASN A 39 -0.49 6.37 -10.43
C ASN A 39 -1.22 7.51 -11.16
N LYS A 40 -2.57 7.54 -11.12
CA LYS A 40 -3.36 8.63 -11.72
C LYS A 40 -3.02 10.01 -11.11
N ILE A 41 -2.65 10.06 -9.82
CA ILE A 41 -2.22 11.31 -9.18
C ILE A 41 -0.89 11.78 -9.78
N ALA A 42 0.07 10.86 -9.95
CA ALA A 42 1.35 11.16 -10.59
C ALA A 42 1.14 11.62 -12.05
N ASP A 43 0.28 10.96 -12.81
CA ASP A 43 -0.04 11.32 -14.20
C ASP A 43 -0.68 12.70 -14.31
N ALA A 44 -1.61 13.03 -13.41
CA ALA A 44 -2.25 14.35 -13.35
C ALA A 44 -1.22 15.44 -13.02
N ALA A 45 -0.32 15.20 -12.07
CA ALA A 45 0.76 16.12 -11.73
C ALA A 45 1.75 16.31 -12.89
N ALA A 46 2.14 15.23 -13.57
CA ALA A 46 3.00 15.29 -14.75
C ALA A 46 2.34 16.09 -15.89
N THR A 47 1.04 15.87 -16.12
CA THR A 47 0.25 16.63 -17.10
C THR A 47 0.19 18.11 -16.77
N PHE A 48 0.02 18.45 -15.49
CA PHE A 48 0.06 19.84 -15.03
C PHE A 48 1.43 20.49 -15.31
N ILE A 49 2.53 19.81 -14.94
CA ILE A 49 3.90 20.30 -15.16
C ILE A 49 4.13 20.56 -16.65
N ALA A 50 3.78 19.62 -17.53
CA ALA A 50 3.97 19.78 -18.97
C ALA A 50 3.24 21.01 -19.53
N LYS A 51 2.00 21.26 -19.07
CA LYS A 51 1.25 22.46 -19.47
C LYS A 51 1.84 23.75 -18.90
N ALA A 52 2.27 23.71 -17.64
CA ALA A 52 2.87 24.85 -16.95
C ALA A 52 4.22 25.25 -17.57
N ASP A 53 5.10 24.28 -17.83
CA ASP A 53 6.38 24.50 -18.50
C ASP A 53 6.18 25.05 -19.92
N LYS A 54 5.24 24.48 -20.69
CA LYS A 54 4.88 25.01 -22.00
C LYS A 54 4.43 26.47 -21.92
N ARG A 55 3.65 26.83 -20.91
CA ARG A 55 3.16 28.20 -20.71
C ARG A 55 4.29 29.16 -20.32
N LEU A 56 5.25 28.71 -19.50
CA LEU A 56 6.41 29.50 -19.07
C LEU A 56 7.39 29.78 -20.22
N SER A 57 7.52 28.84 -21.16
CA SER A 57 8.37 28.95 -22.35
C SER A 57 7.67 29.59 -23.55
N ASP A 58 6.43 30.08 -23.40
CA ASP A 58 5.70 30.75 -24.49
C ASP A 58 6.11 32.23 -24.58
N ASP A 59 7.12 32.48 -25.42
CA ASP A 59 7.67 33.81 -25.69
C ASP A 59 6.66 34.77 -26.34
N LYS A 60 5.60 34.25 -26.99
CA LYS A 60 4.57 35.09 -27.62
C LYS A 60 3.61 35.69 -26.59
N ARG A 61 3.52 35.09 -25.40
CA ARG A 61 2.63 35.52 -24.32
C ARG A 61 3.34 35.42 -22.97
N PRO A 62 4.45 36.12 -22.74
CA PRO A 62 5.29 35.88 -21.58
C PRO A 62 4.51 36.09 -20.27
N LEU A 63 4.69 35.17 -19.32
CA LEU A 63 4.26 35.39 -17.95
C LEU A 63 5.29 36.25 -17.25
N LEU A 64 4.83 37.34 -16.63
CA LEU A 64 5.69 38.32 -15.98
C LEU A 64 5.45 38.38 -14.47
N GLY A 65 6.48 38.79 -13.75
CA GLY A 65 6.46 39.06 -12.32
C GLY A 65 5.80 37.95 -11.51
N GLU A 66 4.75 38.32 -10.78
CA GLU A 66 4.08 37.47 -9.81
C GLU A 66 3.39 36.25 -10.44
N ASN A 67 2.84 36.37 -11.65
CA ASN A 67 2.21 35.24 -12.33
C ASN A 67 3.24 34.16 -12.69
N ARG A 68 4.43 34.57 -13.16
CA ARG A 68 5.53 33.65 -13.43
C ARG A 68 5.99 32.94 -12.16
N ARG A 69 6.11 33.68 -11.05
CA ARG A 69 6.47 33.14 -9.73
C ARG A 69 5.45 32.11 -9.26
N ARG A 70 4.15 32.41 -9.35
CA ARG A 70 3.07 31.50 -8.95
C ARG A 70 3.09 30.18 -9.73
N ILE A 71 3.23 30.22 -11.05
CA ILE A 71 3.33 28.99 -11.85
C ILE A 71 4.59 28.20 -11.49
N SER A 72 5.73 28.87 -11.31
CA SER A 72 6.98 28.21 -10.92
C SER A 72 6.85 27.51 -9.56
N THR A 73 6.22 28.15 -8.57
CA THR A 73 5.92 27.55 -7.26
C THR A 73 4.97 26.36 -7.40
N ALA A 74 3.93 26.48 -8.22
CA ALA A 74 2.99 25.39 -8.46
C ALA A 74 3.65 24.16 -9.12
N ILE A 75 4.63 24.37 -10.03
CA ILE A 75 5.43 23.29 -10.60
C ILE A 75 6.23 22.55 -9.52
N VAL A 76 6.84 23.29 -8.58
CA VAL A 76 7.58 22.67 -7.47
C VAL A 76 6.66 21.79 -6.62
N ALA A 77 5.45 22.27 -6.30
CA ALA A 77 4.45 21.48 -5.59
C ALA A 77 4.02 20.24 -6.39
N ALA A 78 3.78 20.37 -7.69
CA ALA A 78 3.44 19.23 -8.55
C ALA A 78 4.55 18.16 -8.60
N LYS A 79 5.83 18.57 -8.59
CA LYS A 79 6.96 17.63 -8.49
C LYS A 79 6.97 16.88 -7.15
N GLN A 80 6.60 17.54 -6.05
CA GLN A 80 6.45 16.89 -4.75
C GLN A 80 5.30 15.87 -4.77
N VAL A 81 4.18 16.21 -5.42
CA VAL A 81 3.05 15.28 -5.58
C VAL A 81 3.49 14.00 -6.29
N ILE A 82 4.27 14.08 -7.38
CA ILE A 82 4.79 12.88 -8.07
C ILE A 82 5.60 12.00 -7.10
N LYS A 83 6.48 12.61 -6.29
CA LYS A 83 7.28 11.87 -5.30
C LYS A 83 6.41 11.18 -4.25
N ILE A 84 5.37 11.87 -3.77
CA ILE A 84 4.43 11.31 -2.79
C ILE A 84 3.63 10.17 -3.43
N SER A 85 3.15 10.32 -4.66
CA SER A 85 2.43 9.28 -5.38
C SER A 85 3.27 8.04 -5.63
N ASP A 86 4.56 8.19 -5.93
CA ASP A 86 5.49 7.07 -6.07
C ASP A 86 5.71 6.35 -4.73
N ASP A 87 5.89 7.09 -3.63
CA ASP A 87 5.99 6.49 -2.30
C ASP A 87 4.67 5.77 -1.92
N MET A 88 3.51 6.35 -2.19
CA MET A 88 2.21 5.69 -2.02
C MET A 88 2.15 4.37 -2.78
N SER A 89 2.44 4.39 -4.08
CA SER A 89 2.47 3.18 -4.92
C SER A 89 3.45 2.14 -4.38
N ARG A 90 4.61 2.55 -3.87
CA ARG A 90 5.59 1.67 -3.24
C ARG A 90 5.06 1.06 -1.94
N GLN A 91 4.48 1.84 -1.02
CA GLN A 91 3.91 1.31 0.23
C GLN A 91 2.82 0.28 -0.07
N LEU A 92 1.88 0.61 -0.97
CA LEU A 92 0.76 -0.26 -1.34
C LEU A 92 1.23 -1.60 -1.92
N ARG A 93 2.34 -1.62 -2.68
CA ARG A 93 2.94 -2.86 -3.21
C ARG A 93 3.73 -3.65 -2.16
N LEU A 94 4.44 -2.99 -1.26
CA LEU A 94 5.25 -3.63 -0.23
C LEU A 94 4.39 -4.40 0.79
N HIS A 95 3.18 -3.90 1.08
CA HIS A 95 2.24 -4.58 1.98
C HIS A 95 1.54 -5.77 1.31
N GLY A 96 1.20 -5.69 0.01
CA GLY A 96 0.61 -6.85 -0.71
C GLY A 96 1.57 -8.03 -0.92
N THR A 97 2.89 -7.80 -0.91
CA THR A 97 3.89 -8.86 -1.14
C THR A 97 4.29 -9.62 0.13
N ARG A 98 4.07 -9.04 1.32
CA ARG A 98 4.40 -9.71 2.60
C ARG A 98 3.38 -10.78 2.99
N ILE A 99 2.11 -10.59 2.62
CA ILE A 99 1.01 -11.52 2.95
C ILE A 99 1.14 -12.82 2.14
N THR A 100 1.74 -12.78 0.94
CA THR A 100 1.83 -13.95 0.04
C THR A 100 3.06 -14.86 0.25
N LYS A 101 4.00 -14.51 1.14
CA LYS A 101 5.22 -15.30 1.37
C LYS A 101 5.22 -16.17 2.63
N GLN A 102 4.17 -16.14 3.45
CA GLN A 102 3.99 -17.11 4.53
C GLN A 102 3.10 -18.26 4.05
N GLN A 103 3.63 -19.05 3.12
CA GLN A 103 3.15 -20.41 2.90
C GLN A 103 4.22 -21.32 3.49
N PRO A 104 4.01 -21.96 4.65
CA PRO A 104 4.98 -22.90 5.18
C PRO A 104 5.07 -24.10 4.22
N ASN A 105 6.26 -24.34 3.68
CA ASN A 105 6.56 -25.58 2.96
C ASN A 105 6.32 -26.75 3.91
N THR A 106 5.39 -27.64 3.56
CA THR A 106 5.07 -28.87 4.29
C THR A 106 5.96 -30.06 3.92
N ASP A 107 7.12 -29.84 3.30
CA ASP A 107 7.92 -30.95 2.75
C ASP A 107 9.11 -31.39 3.61
N ASP A 108 9.29 -30.82 4.80
CA ASP A 108 10.29 -31.28 5.78
C ASP A 108 9.62 -32.10 6.90
N VAL A 109 9.04 -33.25 6.55
CA VAL A 109 8.94 -34.37 7.51
C VAL A 109 9.88 -35.46 6.99
N GLU A 110 11.16 -35.14 7.07
CA GLU A 110 12.24 -36.10 6.96
C GLU A 110 12.06 -37.15 8.06
N ALA A 111 12.19 -38.39 7.62
CA ALA A 111 12.27 -39.58 8.43
C ALA A 111 13.11 -39.37 9.70
N ALA A 112 12.47 -39.56 10.86
CA ALA A 112 13.13 -40.01 12.07
C ALA A 112 12.53 -41.41 12.34
N ASP A 113 13.11 -42.44 11.74
CA ASP A 113 14.18 -43.30 12.28
C ASP A 113 13.80 -44.04 13.58
N GLU A 114 13.88 -45.37 13.41
CA GLU A 114 14.10 -46.49 14.35
C GLU A 114 12.98 -46.95 15.31
#